data_AF-A0A2V5PEB4-F1
#
_entry.id   AF-A0A2V5PEB4-F1
#
_cell.length_a   1.000
_cell.length_b   1.000
_cell.length_c   1.000
_cell.angle_alpha   90.00
_cell.angle_beta   90.00
_cell.angle_gamma   90.00
#
_symmetry.space_group_name_H-M   'P 1'
#
loop_
_entity.id
_entity.type
_entity.pdbx_description
1 polymer ?
#
loop_
_entity_poly.entity_id
_entity_poly.type
_entity_poly.pdbx_seq_one_letter_code
_entity_poly.pdbx_strand_id
1 'polypeptide(L)'
;MLKAIFFDAVGTLFRLTKTVGDHYAYVGREVGLDINPQNLERAFHTAWKKMPQRAAIDGPRENDDKGWWRELVDLVLEQVAPALSEFDRDNFFEIAYEHFAEAGVWELYPEVPGVLEKLQARFELAVISNFDGRLRLILGHLGISKFFRHVFVSSELGADKPDPEIYRRALKFVDLKPNEVLHVGDDPERDWEAASAAGLSIFRLDRRKNSLRDLLATLKL
;
A
#
# COMPACT_ATOMS: atom_id res chain seq x y z
N MET A 1 20.72 12.39 -14.13
CA MET A 1 19.97 13.45 -13.40
C MET A 1 18.63 12.84 -13.04
N LEU A 2 18.11 13.07 -11.83
CA LEU A 2 16.79 12.55 -11.45
C LEU A 2 15.70 13.21 -12.30
N LYS A 3 14.76 12.41 -12.78
CA LYS A 3 13.60 12.81 -13.60
C LYS A 3 12.27 12.46 -12.93
N ALA A 4 12.23 11.36 -12.17
CA ALA A 4 11.02 10.91 -11.50
C ALA A 4 11.28 10.51 -10.05
N ILE A 5 10.22 10.55 -9.24
CA ILE A 5 10.19 10.04 -7.87
C ILE A 5 9.05 9.04 -7.74
N PHE A 6 9.38 7.82 -7.33
CA PHE A 6 8.42 6.79 -6.99
C PHE A 6 8.19 6.81 -5.48
N PHE A 7 6.93 6.73 -5.06
CA PHE A 7 6.54 6.69 -3.66
C PHE A 7 5.85 5.37 -3.35
N ASP A 8 6.18 4.75 -2.22
CA ASP A 8 5.23 3.85 -1.58
C ASP A 8 3.98 4.61 -1.09
N ALA A 9 2.89 3.89 -0.85
CA ALA A 9 1.62 4.45 -0.42
C ALA A 9 1.41 4.43 1.10
N VAL A 10 1.25 3.25 1.70
CA VAL A 10 0.82 3.09 3.10
C VAL A 10 2.03 3.10 4.03
N GLY A 11 2.07 4.03 4.98
CA GLY A 11 3.26 4.29 5.80
C GLY A 11 4.11 5.44 5.25
N THR A 12 4.05 5.65 3.93
CA THR A 12 4.80 6.70 3.22
C THR A 12 3.98 7.93 2.85
N LEU A 13 2.77 7.83 2.32
CA LEU A 13 1.93 8.99 1.95
C LEU A 13 0.73 9.15 2.89
N PHE A 14 0.18 8.03 3.34
CA PHE A 14 -0.98 8.00 4.22
C PHE A 14 -0.94 6.79 5.14
N ARG A 15 -1.85 6.75 6.09
CA ARG A 15 -2.00 5.68 7.08
C ARG A 15 -3.48 5.49 7.41
N LEU A 16 -3.81 4.39 8.07
CA LEU A 16 -5.15 4.19 8.63
C LEU A 16 -5.40 5.18 9.77
N THR A 17 -6.66 5.62 9.91
CA THR A 17 -7.09 6.45 11.05
C THR A 17 -7.23 5.65 12.34
N LYS A 18 -7.41 4.31 12.23
CA LYS A 18 -7.43 3.36 13.34
C LYS A 18 -6.64 2.09 12.99
N THR A 19 -6.56 1.14 13.92
CA THR A 19 -5.92 -0.15 13.63
C THR A 19 -6.78 -1.00 12.69
N VAL A 20 -6.20 -2.02 12.04
CA VAL A 20 -6.98 -2.93 11.19
C VAL A 20 -8.04 -3.65 12.02
N GLY A 21 -7.70 -4.04 13.26
CA GLY A 21 -8.63 -4.65 14.19
C GLY A 21 -9.81 -3.75 14.58
N ASP A 22 -9.61 -2.43 14.69
CA ASP A 22 -10.72 -1.49 14.92
C ASP A 22 -11.67 -1.42 13.72
N HIS A 23 -11.14 -1.38 12.50
CA HIS A 23 -11.93 -1.38 11.27
C HIS A 23 -12.66 -2.71 11.08
N TYR A 24 -12.00 -3.84 11.33
CA TYR A 24 -12.64 -5.16 11.30
C TYR A 24 -13.72 -5.31 12.39
N ALA A 25 -13.53 -4.74 13.58
CA ALA A 25 -14.56 -4.75 14.62
C ALA A 25 -15.75 -3.86 14.25
N TYR A 26 -15.51 -2.76 13.54
CA TYR A 26 -16.56 -1.93 12.97
C TYR A 26 -17.42 -2.73 11.97
N VAL A 27 -16.78 -3.36 10.98
CA VAL A 27 -17.43 -4.21 9.99
C VAL A 27 -18.14 -5.40 10.64
N GLY A 28 -17.49 -6.05 11.62
CA GLY A 28 -18.04 -7.19 12.34
C GLY A 28 -19.42 -6.88 12.93
N ARG A 29 -19.59 -5.71 13.54
CA ARG A 29 -20.89 -5.32 14.12
C ARG A 29 -22.00 -5.19 13.08
N GLU A 30 -21.69 -4.82 11.84
CA GLU A 30 -22.68 -4.73 10.76
C GLU A 30 -23.21 -6.11 10.34
N VAL A 31 -22.38 -7.16 10.51
CA VAL A 31 -22.76 -8.55 10.24
C VAL A 31 -23.12 -9.34 11.50
N GLY A 32 -23.34 -8.66 12.63
CA GLY A 32 -23.75 -9.29 13.89
C GLY A 32 -22.63 -9.96 14.70
N LEU A 33 -21.36 -9.67 14.39
CA LEU A 33 -20.18 -10.13 15.10
C LEU A 33 -19.63 -9.06 16.04
N ASP A 34 -19.66 -9.33 17.34
CA ASP A 34 -19.02 -8.47 18.34
C ASP A 34 -17.68 -9.08 18.78
N ILE A 35 -16.62 -8.75 18.04
CA ILE A 35 -15.27 -9.24 18.30
C ILE A 35 -14.40 -8.10 18.82
N ASN A 36 -13.66 -8.37 19.89
CA ASN A 36 -12.73 -7.40 20.46
C ASN A 36 -11.68 -6.94 19.41
N PRO A 37 -11.50 -5.62 19.19
CA PRO A 37 -10.55 -5.09 18.20
C PRO A 37 -9.10 -5.54 18.40
N GLN A 38 -8.65 -5.68 19.65
CA GLN A 38 -7.27 -6.09 19.93
C GLN A 38 -7.02 -7.57 19.58
N ASN A 39 -8.06 -8.41 19.65
CA ASN A 39 -7.98 -9.80 19.17
C ASN A 39 -7.92 -9.85 17.64
N LEU A 40 -8.74 -9.03 16.96
CA LEU A 40 -8.71 -8.90 15.51
C LEU A 40 -7.36 -8.39 15.00
N GLU A 41 -6.79 -7.36 15.63
CA GLU A 41 -5.47 -6.83 15.27
C GLU A 41 -4.36 -7.89 15.42
N ARG A 42 -4.39 -8.67 16.52
CA ARG A 42 -3.43 -9.76 16.74
C ARG A 42 -3.59 -10.88 15.72
N ALA A 43 -4.83 -11.22 15.38
CA ALA A 43 -5.12 -12.23 14.37
C ALA A 43 -4.68 -11.76 12.98
N PHE A 44 -4.89 -10.47 12.64
CA PHE A 44 -4.40 -9.84 11.41
C PHE A 44 -2.89 -9.93 11.30
N HIS A 45 -2.14 -9.53 12.33
CA HIS A 45 -0.68 -9.64 12.29
C HIS A 45 -0.18 -11.09 12.18
N THR A 46 -0.90 -12.03 12.79
CA THR A 46 -0.59 -13.46 12.66
C THR A 46 -0.86 -13.95 11.24
N ALA A 47 -1.99 -13.58 10.65
CA ALA A 47 -2.35 -13.92 9.28
C ALA A 47 -1.38 -13.30 8.26
N TRP A 48 -1.06 -12.01 8.42
CA TRP A 48 -0.11 -11.28 7.58
C TRP A 48 1.26 -11.98 7.48
N LYS A 49 1.78 -12.50 8.60
CA LYS A 49 3.06 -13.23 8.64
C LYS A 49 2.99 -14.60 7.96
N LYS A 50 1.80 -15.20 7.88
CA LYS A 50 1.57 -16.50 7.22
C LYS A 50 1.35 -16.36 5.72
N MET A 51 0.90 -15.19 5.25
CA MET A 51 0.64 -14.97 3.83
C MET A 51 1.90 -15.22 3.01
N PRO A 52 1.83 -16.07 1.97
CA PRO A 52 2.99 -16.37 1.15
C PRO A 52 3.38 -15.16 0.31
N GLN A 53 4.69 -15.03 0.06
CA GLN A 53 5.16 -14.17 -1.02
C GLN A 53 4.63 -14.71 -2.35
N ARG A 54 4.22 -13.80 -3.23
CA ARG A 54 3.73 -14.19 -4.56
C ARG A 54 4.82 -13.97 -5.59
N ALA A 55 5.15 -15.02 -6.31
CA ALA A 55 6.07 -14.93 -7.43
C ALA A 55 5.55 -13.94 -8.49
N ALA A 56 6.47 -13.27 -9.17
CA ALA A 56 6.15 -12.47 -10.33
C ALA A 56 5.56 -13.36 -11.44
N ILE A 57 4.47 -12.90 -12.05
CA ILE A 57 3.81 -13.53 -13.20
C ILE A 57 3.74 -12.52 -14.35
N ASP A 58 3.52 -12.95 -15.58
CA ASP A 58 3.31 -12.03 -16.68
C ASP A 58 1.87 -11.49 -16.68
N GLY A 59 1.73 -10.16 -16.72
CA GLY A 59 0.44 -9.50 -16.74
C GLY A 59 -0.23 -9.35 -15.37
N PRO A 60 -1.45 -8.79 -15.34
CA PRO A 60 -2.19 -8.57 -14.11
C PRO A 60 -2.63 -9.91 -13.47
N ARG A 61 -2.69 -9.93 -12.14
CA ARG A 61 -3.34 -11.02 -11.39
C ARG A 61 -4.85 -10.93 -11.63
N GLU A 62 -5.52 -12.08 -11.68
CA GLU A 62 -6.97 -12.12 -11.84
C GLU A 62 -7.70 -11.40 -10.69
N ASN A 63 -8.84 -10.77 -11.01
CA ASN A 63 -9.78 -10.15 -10.07
C ASN A 63 -9.21 -9.06 -9.16
N ASP A 64 -8.37 -8.17 -9.69
CA ASP A 64 -7.85 -6.98 -8.99
C ASP A 64 -7.49 -7.26 -7.52
N ASP A 65 -6.80 -8.38 -7.34
CA ASP A 65 -6.29 -8.94 -6.10
C ASP A 65 -7.22 -9.01 -4.88
N LYS A 66 -8.53 -9.06 -5.09
CA LYS A 66 -9.48 -9.41 -4.01
C LYS A 66 -9.12 -10.74 -3.34
N GLY A 67 -8.66 -11.72 -4.13
CA GLY A 67 -8.37 -13.07 -3.66
C GLY A 67 -7.32 -13.15 -2.55
N TRP A 68 -6.23 -12.38 -2.64
CA TRP A 68 -5.20 -12.39 -1.60
C TRP A 68 -5.71 -11.78 -0.29
N TRP A 69 -6.46 -10.69 -0.37
CA TRP A 69 -7.09 -10.10 0.81
C TRP A 69 -8.13 -11.03 1.44
N ARG A 70 -8.86 -11.79 0.62
CA ARG A 70 -9.82 -12.78 1.09
C ARG A 70 -9.16 -13.88 1.88
N GLU A 71 -8.12 -14.49 1.34
CA GLU A 71 -7.34 -15.51 2.05
C GLU A 71 -6.77 -14.97 3.38
N LEU A 72 -6.28 -13.72 3.38
CA LEU A 72 -5.82 -13.09 4.62
C LEU A 72 -6.96 -12.94 5.63
N VAL A 73 -8.12 -12.43 5.23
CA VAL A 73 -9.28 -12.23 6.11
C VAL A 73 -9.81 -13.57 6.61
N ASP A 74 -9.81 -14.62 5.79
CA ASP A 74 -10.20 -15.96 6.20
C ASP A 74 -9.29 -16.49 7.31
N LEU A 75 -7.96 -16.33 7.18
CA LEU A 75 -7.00 -16.67 8.23
C LEU A 75 -7.21 -15.87 9.52
N VAL A 76 -7.72 -14.64 9.43
CA VAL A 76 -8.11 -13.84 10.61
C VAL A 76 -9.35 -14.45 11.25
N LEU A 77 -10.41 -14.68 10.47
CA LEU A 77 -11.69 -15.20 10.96
C LEU A 77 -11.57 -16.63 11.49
N GLU A 78 -10.70 -17.47 10.95
CA GLU A 78 -10.35 -18.78 11.52
C GLU A 78 -9.85 -18.68 12.97
N GLN A 79 -9.11 -17.62 13.31
CA GLN A 79 -8.56 -17.45 14.65
C GLN A 79 -9.57 -16.89 15.65
N VAL A 80 -10.46 -16.00 15.21
CA VAL A 80 -11.35 -15.23 16.11
C VAL A 80 -12.82 -15.62 16.05
N ALA A 81 -13.25 -16.24 14.96
CA ALA A 81 -14.63 -16.66 14.71
C ALA A 81 -14.69 -17.98 13.90
N PRO A 82 -14.08 -19.08 14.39
CA PRO A 82 -13.98 -20.33 13.62
C PRO A 82 -15.33 -20.94 13.26
N ALA A 83 -16.37 -20.72 14.09
CA ALA A 83 -17.72 -21.23 13.88
C ALA A 83 -18.56 -20.41 12.88
N LEU A 84 -17.99 -19.33 12.31
CA LEU A 84 -18.68 -18.50 11.34
C LEU A 84 -18.97 -19.29 10.05
N SER A 85 -20.21 -19.19 9.55
CA SER A 85 -20.62 -19.84 8.30
C SER A 85 -19.85 -19.27 7.11
N GLU A 86 -19.73 -20.03 6.03
CA GLU A 86 -19.09 -19.57 4.79
C GLU A 86 -19.78 -18.30 4.25
N PHE A 87 -21.12 -18.27 4.28
CA PHE A 87 -21.91 -17.11 3.87
C PHE A 87 -21.58 -15.85 4.69
N ASP A 88 -21.45 -15.97 6.02
CA ASP A 88 -21.13 -14.83 6.88
C ASP A 88 -19.66 -14.39 6.74
N ARG A 89 -18.74 -15.33 6.46
CA ARG A 89 -17.34 -15.02 6.12
C ARG A 89 -17.26 -14.21 4.84
N ASP A 90 -17.99 -14.64 3.80
CA ASP A 90 -18.08 -13.93 2.53
C ASP A 90 -18.65 -12.54 2.70
N ASN A 91 -19.74 -12.41 3.45
CA ASN A 91 -20.37 -11.13 3.74
C ASN A 91 -19.44 -10.19 4.52
N PHE A 92 -18.76 -10.71 5.56
CA PHE A 92 -17.76 -9.94 6.30
C PHE A 92 -16.65 -9.45 5.38
N PHE A 93 -16.13 -10.31 4.49
CA PHE A 93 -15.07 -9.94 3.58
C PHE A 93 -15.49 -8.84 2.61
N GLU A 94 -16.65 -8.97 1.94
CA GLU A 94 -17.06 -7.96 0.96
C GLU A 94 -17.29 -6.59 1.63
N ILE A 95 -17.94 -6.56 2.80
CA ILE A 95 -18.13 -5.32 3.57
C ILE A 95 -16.79 -4.76 4.03
N ALA A 96 -15.87 -5.59 4.53
CA ALA A 96 -14.54 -5.14 4.90
C ALA A 96 -13.78 -4.57 3.71
N TYR A 97 -13.79 -5.27 2.58
CA TYR A 97 -13.09 -4.85 1.37
C TYR A 97 -13.56 -3.48 0.89
N GLU A 98 -14.88 -3.25 0.88
CA GLU A 98 -15.49 -1.96 0.56
C GLU A 98 -15.17 -0.89 1.60
N HIS A 99 -15.30 -1.21 2.89
CA HIS A 99 -15.00 -0.28 3.99
C HIS A 99 -13.58 0.30 3.88
N PHE A 100 -12.58 -0.52 3.57
CA PHE A 100 -11.20 -0.04 3.39
C PHE A 100 -11.00 0.88 2.16
N ALA A 101 -12.00 1.08 1.31
CA ALA A 101 -11.96 2.06 0.23
C ALA A 101 -12.67 3.40 0.57
N GLU A 102 -13.42 3.43 1.68
CA GLU A 102 -14.24 4.57 2.08
C GLU A 102 -13.40 5.80 2.50
N ALA A 103 -13.98 6.98 2.32
CA ALA A 103 -13.39 8.22 2.82
C ALA A 103 -13.35 8.22 4.37
N GLY A 104 -12.24 8.65 4.94
CA GLY A 104 -12.04 8.72 6.41
C GLY A 104 -11.46 7.45 7.04
N VAL A 105 -11.33 6.34 6.31
CA VAL A 105 -10.55 5.18 6.76
C VAL A 105 -9.04 5.46 6.70
N TRP A 106 -8.63 6.24 5.71
CA TRP A 106 -7.24 6.66 5.52
C TRP A 106 -7.08 8.16 5.77
N GLU A 107 -5.91 8.56 6.26
CA GLU A 107 -5.50 9.95 6.43
C GLU A 107 -4.08 10.19 5.93
N LEU A 108 -3.83 11.36 5.34
CA LEU A 108 -2.51 11.79 4.91
C LEU A 108 -1.60 12.09 6.10
N TYR A 109 -0.29 11.88 5.93
CA TYR A 109 0.66 12.55 6.81
C TYR A 109 0.64 14.06 6.58
N PRO A 110 0.71 14.91 7.63
CA PRO A 110 0.44 16.34 7.52
C PRO A 110 1.29 17.09 6.50
N GLU A 111 2.53 16.66 6.24
CA GLU A 111 3.43 17.33 5.30
C GLU A 111 3.21 16.92 3.83
N VAL A 112 2.49 15.83 3.57
CA VAL A 112 2.44 15.19 2.24
C VAL A 112 1.93 16.13 1.15
N PRO A 113 0.79 16.84 1.30
CA PRO A 113 0.32 17.75 0.25
C PRO A 113 1.37 18.79 -0.16
N GLY A 114 1.96 19.48 0.82
CA GLY A 114 2.94 20.54 0.55
C GLY A 114 4.26 20.01 -0.01
N VAL A 115 4.65 18.77 0.33
CA VAL A 115 5.83 18.13 -0.28
C VAL A 115 5.54 17.74 -1.73
N LEU A 116 4.40 17.10 -2.01
CA LEU A 116 4.04 16.69 -3.37
C LEU A 116 3.90 17.89 -4.32
N GLU A 117 3.31 19.00 -3.87
CA GLU A 117 3.23 20.25 -4.64
C GLU A 117 4.61 20.76 -5.09
N LYS A 118 5.59 20.77 -4.17
CA LYS A 118 6.95 21.20 -4.47
C LYS A 118 7.67 20.25 -5.43
N LEU A 119 7.47 18.95 -5.26
CA LEU A 119 8.14 17.94 -6.07
C LEU A 119 7.59 17.87 -7.50
N GLN A 120 6.26 18.01 -7.67
CA GLN A 120 5.62 17.94 -8.99
C GLN A 120 6.13 19.03 -9.96
N ALA A 121 6.60 20.17 -9.43
CA ALA A 121 7.18 21.24 -10.24
C ALA A 121 8.50 20.85 -10.94
N ARG A 122 9.16 19.76 -10.52
CA ARG A 122 10.48 19.36 -11.02
C ARG A 122 10.60 17.90 -11.44
N PHE A 123 9.75 17.03 -10.91
CA PHE A 123 9.83 15.59 -11.12
C PHE A 123 8.47 15.04 -11.52
N GLU A 124 8.49 14.00 -12.36
CA GLU A 124 7.32 13.16 -12.52
C GLU A 124 7.13 12.32 -11.26
N LEU A 125 5.94 12.34 -10.67
CA LEU A 125 5.65 11.56 -9.47
C LEU A 125 4.83 10.35 -9.85
N ALA A 126 5.17 9.21 -9.26
CA ALA A 126 4.37 8.00 -9.34
C ALA A 126 4.25 7.32 -7.98
N VAL A 127 3.19 6.55 -7.80
CA VAL A 127 3.05 5.62 -6.67
C VAL A 127 3.45 4.22 -7.14
N ILE A 128 4.13 3.45 -6.29
CA ILE A 128 4.39 2.02 -6.48
C ILE A 128 4.14 1.27 -5.17
N SER A 129 3.07 0.45 -5.13
CA SER A 129 2.62 -0.16 -3.88
C SER A 129 2.14 -1.60 -4.05
N ASN A 130 2.35 -2.40 -3.00
CA ASN A 130 1.68 -3.68 -2.84
C ASN A 130 0.25 -3.42 -2.39
N PHE A 131 -0.62 -3.23 -3.37
CA PHE A 131 -2.01 -2.90 -3.16
C PHE A 131 -2.84 -3.54 -4.30
N ASP A 132 -4.12 -3.26 -4.26
CA ASP A 132 -5.11 -3.57 -5.30
C ASP A 132 -5.72 -2.27 -5.90
N GLY A 133 -6.70 -2.39 -6.78
CA GLY A 133 -7.25 -1.24 -7.49
C GLY A 133 -8.02 -0.25 -6.62
N ARG A 134 -8.35 -0.59 -5.36
CA ARG A 134 -8.86 0.41 -4.40
C ARG A 134 -7.89 1.58 -4.18
N LEU A 135 -6.59 1.39 -4.42
CA LEU A 135 -5.58 2.44 -4.21
C LEU A 135 -5.92 3.74 -4.94
N ARG A 136 -6.42 3.67 -6.18
CA ARG A 136 -6.75 4.88 -6.96
C ARG A 136 -7.93 5.64 -6.37
N LEU A 137 -8.93 4.92 -5.86
CA LEU A 137 -10.07 5.51 -5.17
C LEU A 137 -9.62 6.16 -3.86
N ILE A 138 -8.77 5.49 -3.08
CA ILE A 138 -8.19 6.01 -1.83
C ILE A 138 -7.39 7.30 -2.10
N LEU A 139 -6.48 7.30 -3.07
CA LEU A 139 -5.72 8.51 -3.47
C LEU A 139 -6.65 9.65 -3.90
N GLY A 140 -7.80 9.32 -4.51
CA GLY A 140 -8.83 10.27 -4.93
C GLY A 140 -9.55 10.90 -3.74
N HIS A 141 -10.01 10.09 -2.80
CA HIS A 141 -10.62 10.55 -1.54
C HIS A 141 -9.66 11.40 -0.70
N LEU A 142 -8.37 11.07 -0.72
CA LEU A 142 -7.32 11.85 -0.05
C LEU A 142 -6.92 13.12 -0.82
N GLY A 143 -7.44 13.33 -2.04
CA GLY A 143 -7.19 14.53 -2.84
C GLY A 143 -5.77 14.63 -3.43
N ILE A 144 -5.00 13.53 -3.44
CA ILE A 144 -3.61 13.51 -3.90
C ILE A 144 -3.39 12.81 -5.25
N SER A 145 -4.41 12.17 -5.83
CA SER A 145 -4.29 11.53 -7.17
C SER A 145 -3.73 12.46 -8.25
N LYS A 146 -4.08 13.75 -8.20
CA LYS A 146 -3.65 14.77 -9.16
C LYS A 146 -2.13 15.00 -9.24
N PHE A 147 -1.37 14.58 -8.22
CA PHE A 147 0.08 14.73 -8.19
C PHE A 147 0.79 13.64 -8.98
N PHE A 148 0.15 12.49 -9.16
CA PHE A 148 0.79 11.30 -9.71
C PHE A 148 0.43 11.10 -11.17
N ARG A 149 1.46 11.06 -12.02
CA ARG A 149 1.31 10.71 -13.43
C ARG A 149 0.95 9.23 -13.59
N HIS A 150 1.48 8.39 -12.70
CA HIS A 150 1.29 6.95 -12.72
C HIS A 150 1.03 6.41 -11.31
N VAL A 151 0.19 5.38 -11.24
CA VAL A 151 -0.05 4.58 -10.03
C VAL A 151 0.21 3.14 -10.43
N PHE A 152 1.32 2.59 -9.95
CA PHE A 152 1.75 1.21 -10.17
C PHE A 152 1.26 0.35 -9.00
N VAL A 153 0.32 -0.52 -9.30
CA VAL A 153 -0.29 -1.42 -8.33
C VAL A 153 0.25 -2.82 -8.57
N SER A 154 0.68 -3.51 -7.51
CA SER A 154 1.31 -4.83 -7.65
C SER A 154 0.36 -5.89 -8.23
N SER A 155 -0.94 -5.80 -7.93
CA SER A 155 -1.99 -6.63 -8.54
C SER A 155 -2.01 -6.54 -10.07
N GLU A 156 -1.80 -5.34 -10.61
CA GLU A 156 -1.86 -5.05 -12.05
C GLU A 156 -0.54 -5.31 -12.76
N LEU A 157 0.56 -5.04 -12.05
CA LEU A 157 1.90 -5.28 -12.57
C LEU A 157 2.30 -6.75 -12.50
N GLY A 158 1.58 -7.61 -11.78
CA GLY A 158 1.90 -9.03 -11.65
C GLY A 158 3.16 -9.32 -10.84
N ALA A 159 3.69 -8.34 -10.12
CA ALA A 159 4.89 -8.46 -9.30
C ALA A 159 4.72 -7.60 -8.05
N ASP A 160 5.12 -8.14 -6.89
CA ASP A 160 4.99 -7.48 -5.60
C ASP A 160 6.36 -7.20 -5.00
N LYS A 161 6.49 -6.13 -4.23
CA LYS A 161 7.61 -5.96 -3.31
C LYS A 161 7.60 -7.13 -2.30
N PRO A 162 8.75 -7.74 -1.94
CA PRO A 162 10.11 -7.28 -2.18
C PRO A 162 10.77 -7.79 -3.48
N ASP A 163 10.02 -8.38 -4.43
CA ASP A 163 10.61 -8.73 -5.72
C ASP A 163 10.99 -7.44 -6.48
N PRO A 164 12.27 -7.23 -6.84
CA PRO A 164 12.71 -6.05 -7.60
C PRO A 164 12.02 -5.92 -8.97
N GLU A 165 11.40 -6.99 -9.48
CA GLU A 165 10.70 -7.00 -10.76
C GLU A 165 9.57 -5.96 -10.84
N ILE A 166 8.88 -5.65 -9.73
CA ILE A 166 7.86 -4.59 -9.72
C ILE A 166 8.45 -3.23 -10.13
N TYR A 167 9.64 -2.90 -9.64
CA TYR A 167 10.35 -1.67 -9.97
C TYR A 167 10.87 -1.70 -11.41
N ARG A 168 11.38 -2.84 -11.87
CA ARG A 168 11.85 -3.00 -13.26
C ARG A 168 10.72 -2.80 -14.26
N ARG A 169 9.53 -3.33 -13.97
CA ARG A 169 8.32 -3.13 -14.77
C ARG A 169 7.86 -1.69 -14.77
N ALA A 170 7.85 -1.04 -13.62
CA ALA A 170 7.54 0.39 -13.51
C ALA A 170 8.53 1.25 -14.33
N LEU A 171 9.84 1.01 -14.21
CA LEU A 171 10.88 1.69 -15.00
C LEU A 171 10.71 1.49 -16.50
N LYS A 172 10.44 0.25 -16.93
CA LYS A 172 10.19 -0.09 -18.34
C LYS A 172 8.95 0.64 -18.86
N PHE A 173 7.89 0.73 -18.05
CA PHE A 173 6.65 1.42 -18.43
C PHE A 173 6.87 2.93 -18.67
N VAL A 174 7.65 3.58 -17.80
CA VAL A 174 7.95 5.02 -17.93
C VAL A 174 9.13 5.33 -18.86
N ASP A 175 9.79 4.31 -19.41
CA ASP A 175 11.00 4.42 -20.23
C ASP A 175 12.12 5.25 -19.57
N LEU A 176 12.39 4.98 -18.29
CA LEU A 176 13.46 5.62 -17.52
C LEU A 176 14.52 4.62 -17.06
N LYS A 177 15.76 5.08 -16.95
CA LYS A 177 16.84 4.29 -16.36
C LYS A 177 16.74 4.32 -14.82
N PRO A 178 17.20 3.27 -14.12
CA PRO A 178 17.17 3.23 -12.66
C PRO A 178 17.83 4.45 -11.98
N ASN A 179 18.94 4.96 -12.54
CA ASN A 179 19.65 6.13 -12.02
C ASN A 179 18.98 7.48 -12.32
N GLU A 180 17.83 7.48 -12.99
CA GLU A 180 16.98 8.65 -13.22
C GLU A 180 15.79 8.69 -12.27
N VAL A 181 15.62 7.67 -11.42
CA VAL A 181 14.49 7.54 -10.51
C VAL A 181 14.97 7.41 -9.07
N LEU A 182 14.33 8.17 -8.18
CA LEU A 182 14.45 8.03 -6.73
C LEU A 182 13.20 7.31 -6.21
N HIS A 183 13.36 6.22 -5.48
CA HIS A 183 12.28 5.62 -4.72
C HIS A 183 12.24 6.17 -3.28
N VAL A 184 11.05 6.36 -2.75
CA VAL A 184 10.76 6.85 -1.40
C VAL A 184 9.79 5.87 -0.76
N GLY A 185 10.19 5.22 0.33
CA GLY A 185 9.33 4.29 1.05
C GLY A 185 9.84 3.99 2.45
N ASP A 186 8.98 3.41 3.29
CA ASP A 186 9.25 3.20 4.71
C ASP A 186 9.61 1.77 5.11
N ASP A 187 9.41 0.79 4.23
CA ASP A 187 9.73 -0.60 4.53
C ASP A 187 11.17 -0.96 4.08
N PRO A 188 12.05 -1.43 4.99
CA PRO A 188 13.42 -1.77 4.64
C PRO A 188 13.56 -2.84 3.55
N GLU A 189 12.74 -3.86 3.58
CA GLU A 189 12.82 -4.99 2.64
C GLU A 189 12.13 -4.61 1.32
N ARG A 190 10.90 -4.12 1.41
CA ARG A 190 10.02 -3.85 0.27
C ARG A 190 10.39 -2.57 -0.48
N ASP A 191 10.86 -1.54 0.23
CA ASP A 191 11.16 -0.24 -0.39
C ASP A 191 12.65 0.03 -0.51
N TRP A 192 13.50 -0.46 0.39
CA TRP A 192 14.94 -0.12 0.31
C TRP A 192 15.73 -1.19 -0.42
N GLU A 193 15.66 -2.43 0.04
CA GLU A 193 16.42 -3.55 -0.53
C GLU A 193 15.91 -3.89 -1.94
N ALA A 194 14.60 -4.03 -2.12
CA ALA A 194 14.00 -4.35 -3.41
C ALA A 194 14.24 -3.25 -4.47
N ALA A 195 14.07 -1.97 -4.12
CA ALA A 195 14.32 -0.87 -5.06
C ALA A 195 15.82 -0.77 -5.40
N SER A 196 16.70 -0.98 -4.41
CA SER A 196 18.16 -1.04 -4.63
C SER A 196 18.55 -2.19 -5.55
N ALA A 197 17.94 -3.37 -5.40
CA ALA A 197 18.16 -4.53 -6.27
C ALA A 197 17.64 -4.32 -7.71
N ALA A 198 16.76 -3.34 -7.93
CA ALA A 198 16.37 -2.85 -9.26
C ALA A 198 17.25 -1.70 -9.77
N GLY A 199 18.22 -1.23 -8.97
CA GLY A 199 19.19 -0.18 -9.32
C GLY A 199 18.73 1.25 -9.04
N LEU A 200 17.61 1.45 -8.34
CA LEU A 200 17.10 2.78 -8.02
C LEU A 200 17.92 3.43 -6.90
N SER A 201 17.97 4.76 -6.89
CA SER A 201 18.34 5.50 -5.67
C SER A 201 17.19 5.43 -4.67
N ILE A 202 17.49 5.44 -3.37
CA ILE A 202 16.47 5.33 -2.32
C ILE A 202 16.60 6.47 -1.32
N PHE A 203 15.49 7.14 -1.04
CA PHE A 203 15.31 7.90 0.19
C PHE A 203 14.65 6.99 1.23
N ARG A 204 15.41 6.65 2.27
CA ARG A 204 14.95 5.77 3.34
C ARG A 204 14.10 6.58 4.33
N LEU A 205 12.79 6.42 4.24
CA LEU A 205 11.86 7.07 5.16
C LEU A 205 11.74 6.19 6.41
N ASP A 206 12.11 6.71 7.56
CA ASP A 206 11.78 6.13 8.87
C ASP A 206 10.96 7.16 9.59
N ARG A 207 9.64 6.96 9.64
CA ARG A 207 8.67 7.89 10.24
C ARG A 207 8.96 8.25 11.70
N ARG A 208 9.82 7.49 12.40
CA ARG A 208 10.26 7.79 13.76
C ARG A 208 11.49 8.69 13.82
N LYS A 209 12.23 8.82 12.72
CA LYS A 209 13.52 9.53 12.64
C LYS A 209 13.53 10.68 11.63
N ASN A 210 12.75 10.60 10.55
CA ASN A 210 12.68 11.61 9.50
C ASN A 210 11.28 11.66 8.88
N SER A 211 11.10 12.57 7.93
CA SER A 211 9.85 12.84 7.22
C SER A 211 10.09 13.14 5.75
N LEU A 212 9.02 13.36 4.99
CA LEU A 212 9.15 13.81 3.60
C LEU A 212 9.67 15.26 3.47
N ARG A 213 9.75 16.02 4.57
CA ARG A 213 10.42 17.33 4.54
C ARG A 213 11.93 17.20 4.37
N ASP A 214 12.52 16.14 4.92
CA ASP A 214 13.96 15.84 4.81
C ASP A 214 14.34 15.41 3.37
N LEU A 215 13.39 14.85 2.63
CA LEU A 215 13.54 14.59 1.20
C LEU A 215 13.73 15.90 0.42
N LEU A 216 12.95 16.95 0.72
CA LEU A 216 13.10 18.26 0.06
C LEU A 216 14.49 18.85 0.32
N ALA A 217 14.96 18.80 1.58
CA ALA A 217 16.30 19.26 1.93
C ALA A 217 17.39 18.50 1.16
N THR A 218 17.24 17.18 1.03
CA THR A 218 18.14 16.31 0.25
C THR A 218 18.18 16.69 -1.23
N LEU A 219 17.03 17.08 -1.79
CA LEU A 219 16.88 17.50 -3.19
C LEU A 219 17.17 19.00 -3.40
N LYS A 220 17.51 19.73 -2.32
CA LYS A 220 17.75 21.18 -2.28
C LYS A 220 16.53 21.97 -2.81
N LEU A 221 15.37 21.72 -2.21
CA LEU A 221 14.04 22.26 -2.52
C LEU A 221 13.33 22.90 -1.33
#